data_AF-A0A816E3K2-F1
#
_entry.id   AF-A0A816E3K2-F1
#
_cell.length_a   1.000
_cell.length_b   1.000
_cell.length_c   1.000
_cell.angle_alpha   90.00
_cell.angle_beta   90.00
_cell.angle_gamma   90.00
#
_symmetry.space_group_name_H-M   'P 1'
#
loop_
_entity.id
_entity.type
_entity.pdbx_description
1 polymer ?
#
loop_
_entity_poly.entity_id
_entity_poly.type
_entity_poly.pdbx_seq_one_letter_code
_entity_poly.pdbx_strand_id
1 'polypeptide(L)'
;RCISVKKKEYFWSYDATELAIPPVLNLQVWDNDKFSADDFLGALTLDLNRLYKPAKNSEFCTLDIVNDESTDYISLFEMKRIKGWWPCVDVAGGDPELTGKLELELEILTEEEAAQRPAGRGQEEPNENPHLDPPQRPETSFLWFQSPFRTFKNIIWRKSKWYIIGGLLLAAIWARLLRVPG
;
A
#
# COMPACT_ATOMS: atom_id res chain seq x y z
N ARG A 1 2.07 -3.21 -28.25
CA ARG A 1 0.89 -4.11 -28.27
C ARG A 1 -0.33 -3.34 -27.74
N CYS A 2 -1.56 -3.80 -28.01
CA CYS A 2 -2.79 -3.17 -27.53
C CYS A 2 -3.75 -4.22 -26.95
N ILE A 3 -4.63 -3.77 -26.06
CA ILE A 3 -5.73 -4.56 -25.52
C ILE A 3 -6.92 -4.39 -26.45
N SER A 4 -7.45 -5.48 -26.99
CA SER A 4 -8.72 -5.46 -27.72
C SER A 4 -9.86 -5.69 -26.74
N VAL A 5 -10.74 -4.70 -26.61
CA VAL A 5 -11.96 -4.79 -25.82
C VAL A 5 -13.14 -4.82 -26.76
N LYS A 6 -13.94 -5.89 -26.69
CA LYS A 6 -15.21 -5.98 -27.42
C LYS A 6 -16.30 -5.37 -26.55
N LYS A 7 -16.91 -4.27 -27.01
CA LYS A 7 -18.03 -3.63 -26.31
C LYS A 7 -19.25 -3.59 -27.22
N LYS A 8 -20.39 -4.00 -26.67
CA LYS A 8 -21.71 -3.75 -27.26
C LYS A 8 -22.20 -2.39 -26.79
N GLU A 9 -22.65 -1.53 -27.68
CA GLU A 9 -23.17 -0.19 -27.30
C GLU A 9 -24.43 -0.31 -26.45
N TYR A 10 -25.27 -1.31 -26.74
CA TYR A 10 -26.48 -1.61 -25.98
C TYR A 10 -26.57 -3.11 -25.77
N PHE A 11 -27.25 -3.56 -24.71
CA PHE A 11 -27.44 -4.99 -24.41
C PHE A 11 -28.03 -5.77 -25.61
N TRP A 12 -28.87 -5.09 -26.41
CA TRP A 12 -29.55 -5.65 -27.59
C TRP A 12 -28.85 -5.37 -28.93
N SER A 13 -27.68 -4.72 -28.94
CA SER A 13 -26.96 -4.50 -30.19
C SER A 13 -26.41 -5.84 -30.72
N TYR A 14 -26.68 -6.10 -32.00
CA TYR A 14 -26.18 -7.29 -32.70
C TYR A 14 -24.66 -7.18 -32.90
N ASP A 15 -24.20 -6.00 -33.32
CA ASP A 15 -22.79 -5.73 -33.55
C ASP A 15 -22.06 -5.32 -32.24
N ALA A 16 -20.88 -5.90 -32.06
CA ALA A 16 -19.94 -5.55 -31.00
C ALA A 16 -18.77 -4.79 -31.61
N THR A 17 -18.49 -3.59 -31.11
CA THR A 17 -17.36 -2.77 -31.56
C THR A 17 -16.09 -3.29 -30.88
N GLU A 18 -15.04 -3.51 -31.67
CA GLU A 18 -13.70 -3.83 -31.15
C GLU A 18 -12.91 -2.53 -30.97
N LEU A 19 -12.54 -2.22 -29.72
CA LEU A 19 -11.73 -1.05 -29.38
C LEU A 19 -10.32 -1.50 -28.98
N ALA A 20 -9.30 -0.93 -29.62
CA ALA A 20 -7.90 -1.12 -29.23
C ALA A 20 -7.49 -0.04 -28.22
N ILE A 21 -7.15 -0.45 -27.00
CA ILE A 21 -6.73 0.42 -25.90
C ILE A 21 -5.24 0.16 -25.59
N PRO A 22 -4.43 1.18 -25.26
CA PRO A 22 -3.08 0.94 -24.75
C PRO A 22 -3.12 0.18 -23.41
N PRO A 23 -2.21 -0.78 -23.20
CA PRO A 23 -2.11 -1.53 -21.95
C PRO A 23 -1.45 -0.68 -20.87
N VAL A 24 -2.23 0.15 -20.18
CA VAL A 24 -1.76 1.01 -19.08
C VAL A 24 -2.27 0.45 -17.75
N LEU A 25 -1.35 0.19 -16.83
CA LEU A 25 -1.64 -0.23 -15.46
C LEU A 25 -1.66 1.00 -14.54
N ASN A 26 -2.78 1.22 -13.87
CA ASN A 26 -2.95 2.28 -12.88
C ASN A 26 -3.04 1.66 -11.48
N LEU A 27 -2.14 2.07 -10.59
CA LEU A 27 -2.10 1.67 -9.20
C LEU A 27 -2.34 2.91 -8.33
N GLN A 28 -3.20 2.78 -7.33
CA GLN A 28 -3.52 3.84 -6.39
C GLN A 28 -3.38 3.31 -4.97
N VAL A 29 -2.80 4.12 -4.11
CA VAL A 29 -2.60 3.83 -2.70
C VAL A 29 -3.51 4.76 -1.91
N TRP A 30 -4.34 4.15 -1.07
CA TRP A 30 -5.29 4.83 -0.20
C TRP A 30 -5.02 4.39 1.23
N ASP A 31 -5.06 5.32 2.18
CA ASP A 31 -5.09 4.97 3.58
C ASP A 31 -6.45 4.32 3.89
N ASN A 32 -6.47 3.30 4.77
CA ASN A 32 -7.69 2.60 5.12
C ASN A 32 -8.13 3.03 6.51
N ASP A 33 -8.95 4.07 6.54
CA ASP A 33 -9.43 4.70 7.75
C ASP A 33 -10.83 4.21 8.10
N LYS A 34 -10.98 3.60 9.28
CA LYS A 34 -12.29 3.05 9.70
C LYS A 34 -13.32 4.10 10.11
N PHE A 35 -12.90 5.35 10.33
CA PHE A 35 -13.73 6.39 10.93
C PHE A 35 -13.69 7.74 10.18
N SER A 36 -12.85 7.87 9.17
CA SER A 36 -12.69 9.03 8.27
C SER A 36 -12.89 8.61 6.82
N ALA A 37 -12.94 9.57 5.89
CA ALA A 37 -12.77 9.23 4.48
C ALA A 37 -11.32 8.79 4.25
N ASP A 38 -11.13 7.77 3.42
CA ASP A 38 -9.81 7.26 3.05
C ASP A 38 -8.99 8.37 2.37
N ASP A 39 -7.81 8.67 2.91
CA ASP A 39 -6.89 9.67 2.36
C ASP A 39 -6.09 9.08 1.18
N PHE A 40 -5.99 9.84 0.09
CA PHE A 40 -5.16 9.45 -1.05
C PHE A 40 -3.67 9.63 -0.70
N LEU A 41 -2.88 8.57 -0.86
CA LEU A 41 -1.45 8.56 -0.52
C LEU A 41 -0.55 8.61 -1.76
N GLY A 42 -1.06 8.31 -2.96
CA GLY A 42 -0.29 8.39 -4.19
C GLY A 42 -0.78 7.44 -5.28
N ALA A 43 -0.34 7.71 -6.50
CA ALA A 43 -0.63 6.90 -7.67
C ALA A 43 0.64 6.57 -8.45
N LEU A 44 0.55 5.48 -9.21
CA LEU A 44 1.57 5.02 -10.14
C LEU A 44 0.89 4.58 -11.43
N THR A 45 1.29 5.18 -12.54
CA THR A 45 0.79 4.84 -13.87
C THR A 45 1.93 4.25 -14.69
N LEU A 46 1.72 3.05 -15.25
CA LEU A 46 2.72 2.29 -15.97
C LEU A 46 2.19 1.87 -17.34
N ASP A 47 2.81 2.33 -18.43
CA ASP A 47 2.55 1.81 -19.78
C ASP A 47 3.32 0.51 -19.99
N LEU A 48 2.62 -0.62 -20.11
CA LEU A 48 3.23 -1.95 -20.23
C LEU A 48 4.04 -2.13 -21.53
N ASN A 49 3.84 -1.29 -22.54
CA ASN A 49 4.68 -1.29 -23.74
C ASN A 49 5.99 -0.53 -23.56
N ARG A 50 6.00 0.47 -22.67
CA ARG A 50 7.09 1.43 -22.47
C ARG A 50 7.29 1.66 -20.98
N LEU A 51 7.70 0.63 -20.28
CA LEU A 51 8.05 0.71 -18.86
C LEU A 51 9.45 1.29 -18.73
N TYR A 52 9.61 2.29 -17.87
CA TYR A 52 10.93 2.66 -17.38
C TYR A 52 11.46 1.55 -16.46
N LYS A 53 12.78 1.37 -16.44
CA LYS A 53 13.42 0.31 -15.63
C LYS A 53 13.17 0.57 -14.14
N PRO A 54 12.67 -0.41 -13.38
CA PRO A 54 12.52 -0.23 -11.93
C PRO A 54 13.88 -0.15 -11.24
N ALA A 55 13.90 0.52 -10.09
CA ALA A 55 15.04 0.49 -9.20
C ALA A 55 15.15 -0.89 -8.52
N LYS A 56 16.38 -1.37 -8.30
CA LYS A 56 16.61 -2.66 -7.61
C LYS A 56 16.35 -2.58 -6.11
N ASN A 57 16.65 -1.44 -5.50
CA ASN A 57 16.45 -1.19 -4.07
C ASN A 57 15.58 0.06 -3.88
N SER A 58 14.88 0.14 -2.75
CA SER A 58 14.08 1.30 -2.37
C SER A 58 14.90 2.59 -2.30
N GLU A 59 16.17 2.54 -1.89
CA GLU A 59 17.06 3.71 -1.78
C GLU A 59 17.31 4.39 -3.12
N PHE A 60 17.49 3.61 -4.20
CA PHE A 60 17.74 4.13 -5.55
C PHE A 60 16.48 4.53 -6.30
N CYS A 61 15.31 4.32 -5.72
CA CYS A 61 14.04 4.70 -6.31
C CYS A 61 13.81 6.21 -6.08
N THR A 62 14.16 7.04 -7.07
CA THR A 62 13.92 8.49 -7.09
C THR A 62 13.03 8.91 -8.26
N LEU A 63 12.50 10.13 -8.24
CA LEU A 63 11.69 10.68 -9.33
C LEU A 63 12.50 10.88 -10.62
N ASP A 64 13.83 10.92 -10.52
CA ASP A 64 14.71 11.08 -11.68
C ASP A 64 14.48 9.96 -12.69
N ILE A 65 14.15 8.74 -12.24
CA ILE A 65 13.85 7.60 -13.11
C ILE A 65 12.64 7.87 -14.03
N VAL A 66 11.69 8.69 -13.56
CA VAL A 66 10.49 9.05 -14.33
C VAL A 66 10.77 10.23 -15.26
N ASN A 67 11.56 11.19 -14.81
CA ASN A 67 11.84 12.43 -15.55
C ASN A 67 13.03 12.32 -16.52
N ASP A 68 13.86 11.29 -16.39
CA ASP A 68 15.02 11.10 -17.25
C ASP A 68 14.60 10.61 -18.64
N GLU A 69 14.60 11.54 -19.60
CA GLU A 69 14.30 11.30 -21.01
C GLU A 69 15.27 10.31 -21.67
N SER A 70 16.45 10.07 -21.08
CA SER A 70 17.45 9.12 -21.57
C SER A 70 17.23 7.69 -21.10
N THR A 71 16.19 7.43 -20.29
CA THR A 71 15.91 6.10 -19.75
C THR A 71 15.51 5.13 -20.85
N ASP A 72 16.27 4.03 -20.96
CA ASP A 72 15.88 2.88 -21.77
C ASP A 72 14.52 2.33 -21.32
N TYR A 73 13.53 2.35 -22.20
CA TYR A 73 12.25 1.72 -21.97
C TYR A 73 12.32 0.21 -22.23
N ILE A 74 11.57 -0.56 -21.44
CA ILE A 74 11.37 -2.00 -21.60
C ILE A 74 9.89 -2.26 -21.88
N SER A 75 9.61 -3.19 -22.79
CA SER A 75 8.26 -3.71 -22.99
C SER A 75 8.06 -4.99 -22.18
N LEU A 76 7.03 -5.03 -21.32
CA LEU A 76 6.69 -6.23 -20.55
C LEU A 76 6.27 -7.40 -21.46
N PHE A 77 5.89 -7.10 -22.70
CA PHE A 77 5.53 -8.12 -23.69
C PHE A 77 6.73 -8.79 -24.35
N GLU A 78 7.91 -8.16 -24.28
CA GLU A 78 9.19 -8.75 -24.69
C GLU A 78 9.85 -9.43 -23.48
N MET A 79 9.76 -8.79 -22.32
CA MET A 79 10.24 -9.31 -21.05
C MET A 79 9.06 -9.77 -20.18
N LYS A 80 8.72 -11.06 -20.25
CA LYS A 80 7.53 -11.66 -19.63
C LYS A 80 7.34 -11.35 -18.13
N ARG A 81 8.43 -11.16 -17.38
CA ARG A 81 8.42 -10.88 -15.93
C ARG A 81 9.43 -9.80 -15.56
N ILE A 82 9.02 -8.87 -14.71
CA ILE A 82 9.87 -7.81 -14.16
C ILE A 82 9.57 -7.59 -12.68
N LYS A 83 10.61 -7.31 -11.89
CA LYS A 83 10.50 -7.01 -10.46
C LYS A 83 11.34 -5.79 -10.11
N GLY A 84 10.83 -4.94 -9.24
CA GLY A 84 11.62 -3.90 -8.60
C GLY A 84 10.77 -2.82 -7.95
N TRP A 85 11.38 -1.64 -7.78
CA TRP A 85 10.81 -0.50 -7.08
C TRP A 85 10.41 0.61 -8.04
N TRP A 86 9.22 1.15 -7.83
CA TRP A 86 8.66 2.26 -8.58
C TRP A 86 8.26 3.41 -7.66
N PRO A 87 8.55 4.67 -8.05
CA PRO A 87 8.14 5.84 -7.28
C PRO A 87 6.64 6.10 -7.46
N CYS A 88 5.93 6.36 -6.37
CA CYS A 88 4.56 6.87 -6.40
C CYS A 88 4.57 8.38 -6.32
N VAL A 89 3.73 8.99 -7.13
CA VAL A 89 3.56 10.44 -7.19
C VAL A 89 2.18 10.82 -6.67
N ASP A 90 2.12 11.90 -5.89
CA ASP A 90 0.86 12.59 -5.66
C ASP A 90 0.64 13.63 -6.76
N VAL A 91 -0.56 13.62 -7.33
CA VAL A 91 -0.98 14.52 -8.41
C VAL A 91 -1.88 15.64 -7.87
N ALA A 92 -2.27 15.60 -6.58
CA ALA A 92 -3.15 16.58 -5.97
C ALA A 92 -2.50 17.96 -5.80
N GLY A 93 -1.16 18.04 -5.74
CA GLY A 93 -0.39 19.25 -5.41
C GLY A 93 0.10 20.10 -6.58
N GLY A 94 -0.13 19.70 -7.83
CA GLY A 94 0.36 20.41 -9.02
C GLY A 94 1.72 19.92 -9.52
N ASP A 95 2.77 20.05 -8.71
CA ASP A 95 4.10 19.49 -9.04
C ASP A 95 4.20 18.03 -8.59
N PRO A 96 4.79 17.13 -9.40
CA PRO A 96 4.90 15.71 -9.07
C PRO A 96 5.90 15.52 -7.92
N GLU A 97 5.40 15.36 -6.71
CA GLU A 97 6.19 15.03 -5.52
C GLU A 97 6.21 13.52 -5.25
N LEU A 98 7.32 13.03 -4.69
CA LEU A 98 7.50 11.63 -4.35
C LEU A 98 6.82 11.35 -3.01
N THR A 99 5.64 10.73 -3.06
CA THR A 99 4.87 10.44 -1.83
C THR A 99 5.19 9.06 -1.28
N GLY A 100 5.57 8.12 -2.13
CA GLY A 100 5.82 6.75 -1.73
C GLY A 100 6.64 5.94 -2.72
N LYS A 101 6.90 4.69 -2.38
CA LYS A 101 7.63 3.73 -3.21
C LYS A 101 6.89 2.39 -3.15
N LEU A 102 6.65 1.79 -4.30
CA LEU A 102 6.01 0.47 -4.41
C LEU A 102 7.02 -0.55 -4.90
N GLU A 103 7.17 -1.65 -4.16
CA GLU A 103 7.81 -2.85 -4.68
C GLU A 103 6.75 -3.68 -5.41
N LEU A 104 6.99 -3.94 -6.70
CA LEU A 104 6.05 -4.69 -7.53
C LEU A 104 6.79 -5.79 -8.27
N GLU A 105 6.04 -6.85 -8.57
CA GLU A 105 6.44 -7.88 -9.51
C GLU A 105 5.31 -8.04 -10.52
N LEU A 106 5.61 -7.83 -11.81
CA LEU A 106 4.67 -7.92 -12.91
C LEU A 106 5.05 -9.10 -13.79
N GLU A 107 4.12 -10.02 -14.03
CA GLU A 107 4.29 -11.18 -14.90
C GLU A 107 3.10 -11.27 -15.87
N ILE A 108 3.39 -11.40 -17.17
CA ILE A 108 2.37 -11.68 -18.19
C ILE A 108 2.25 -13.19 -18.37
N LEU A 109 1.06 -13.71 -18.15
CA LEU A 109 0.75 -15.13 -18.33
C LEU A 109 -0.17 -15.33 -19.53
N THR A 110 -0.04 -16.48 -20.18
CA THR A 110 -1.07 -16.95 -21.11
C THR A 110 -2.27 -17.50 -20.34
N GLU A 111 -3.40 -17.66 -21.02
CA GLU A 111 -4.61 -18.24 -20.42
C GLU A 111 -4.36 -19.65 -19.87
N GLU A 112 -3.59 -20.47 -20.59
CA GLU A 112 -3.22 -21.83 -20.18
C GLU A 112 -2.37 -21.83 -18.89
N GLU A 113 -1.39 -20.92 -18.80
CA GLU A 113 -0.54 -20.79 -17.63
C GLU A 113 -1.32 -20.28 -16.41
N ALA A 114 -2.23 -19.33 -16.62
CA ALA A 114 -3.10 -18.79 -15.58
C ALA A 114 -4.08 -19.84 -15.05
N ALA A 115 -4.58 -20.73 -15.92
CA ALA A 115 -5.45 -21.85 -15.52
C ALA A 115 -4.70 -22.91 -14.70
N GLN A 116 -3.43 -23.17 -15.01
CA GLN A 116 -2.58 -24.10 -14.26
C GLN A 116 -2.13 -23.52 -12.91
N ARG A 117 -1.95 -22.20 -12.82
CA ARG A 117 -1.48 -21.49 -11.63
C ARG A 117 -2.46 -20.39 -11.24
N PRO A 118 -3.64 -20.75 -10.70
CA PRO A 118 -4.61 -19.75 -10.30
C PRO A 118 -4.06 -18.93 -9.14
N ALA A 119 -4.34 -17.63 -9.16
CA ALA A 119 -4.01 -16.69 -8.10
C ALA A 119 -5.31 -16.09 -7.53
N GLY A 120 -5.44 -16.11 -6.20
CA GLY A 120 -6.51 -15.44 -5.48
C GLY A 120 -6.38 -13.92 -5.49
N ARG A 121 -7.40 -13.23 -4.99
CA ARG A 121 -7.34 -11.77 -4.79
C ARG A 121 -6.66 -11.46 -3.46
N GLY A 122 -5.50 -10.83 -3.51
CA GLY A 122 -4.73 -10.55 -2.29
C GLY A 122 -4.36 -11.86 -1.59
N GLN A 123 -4.78 -12.03 -0.33
CA GLN A 123 -4.48 -13.23 0.47
C GLN A 123 -5.60 -14.29 0.43
N GLU A 124 -6.59 -14.12 -0.44
CA GLU A 124 -7.65 -15.12 -0.65
C GLU A 124 -7.08 -16.38 -1.32
N GLU A 125 -7.69 -17.53 -1.05
CA GLU A 125 -7.36 -18.78 -1.75
C GLU A 125 -7.72 -18.66 -3.25
N PRO A 126 -6.87 -19.12 -4.18
CA PRO A 126 -5.59 -19.82 -3.99
C PRO A 126 -4.40 -18.86 -3.82
N ASN A 127 -3.70 -18.97 -2.68
CA ASN A 127 -2.57 -18.12 -2.30
C ASN A 127 -1.23 -18.88 -2.41
N GLU A 128 -0.93 -19.42 -3.59
CA GLU A 128 0.29 -20.19 -3.84
C GLU A 128 1.21 -19.56 -4.90
N ASN A 129 0.66 -18.77 -5.82
CA ASN A 129 1.36 -18.29 -7.00
C ASN A 129 1.17 -16.77 -7.21
N PRO A 130 1.90 -15.91 -6.48
CA PRO A 130 2.85 -16.17 -5.39
C PRO A 130 2.18 -16.25 -4.01
N HIS A 131 2.84 -16.87 -3.04
CA HIS A 131 2.38 -16.88 -1.65
C HIS A 131 2.55 -15.49 -1.00
N LEU A 132 1.46 -14.91 -0.52
CA LEU A 132 1.44 -13.65 0.20
C LEU A 132 1.22 -13.92 1.69
N ASP A 133 2.26 -13.65 2.48
CA ASP A 133 2.20 -13.70 3.95
C ASP A 133 1.33 -12.59 4.53
N PRO A 134 0.71 -12.80 5.71
CA PRO A 134 0.00 -11.74 6.43
C PRO A 134 0.93 -10.54 6.71
N PRO A 135 0.41 -9.29 6.64
CA PRO A 135 1.24 -8.10 6.82
C PRO A 135 1.86 -8.07 8.22
N GLN A 136 3.16 -7.76 8.29
CA GLN A 136 3.88 -7.56 9.55
C GLN A 136 3.48 -6.23 10.18
N ARG A 137 2.42 -6.22 11.00
CA ARG A 137 1.99 -5.04 11.75
C ARG A 137 2.48 -5.07 13.19
N PRO A 138 3.08 -3.99 13.73
CA PRO A 138 3.40 -3.91 15.14
C PRO A 138 2.11 -3.98 15.97
N GLU A 139 2.13 -4.66 17.11
CA GLU A 139 0.94 -4.85 17.97
C GLU A 139 0.29 -3.53 18.43
N THR A 140 1.00 -2.40 18.34
CA THR A 140 0.47 -1.07 18.65
C THR A 140 -0.48 -0.52 17.60
N SER A 141 -0.51 -1.10 16.39
CA SER A 141 -1.42 -0.72 15.31
C SER A 141 -2.82 -1.35 15.45
N PHE A 142 -3.02 -2.26 16.42
CA PHE A 142 -4.36 -2.70 16.76
C PHE A 142 -5.12 -1.57 17.42
N LEU A 143 -6.29 -1.28 16.84
CA LEU A 143 -7.25 -0.31 17.32
C LEU A 143 -7.37 -0.40 18.85
N TRP A 144 -7.38 0.77 19.51
CA TRP A 144 -7.62 0.83 20.95
C TRP A 144 -8.92 0.10 21.35
N PHE A 145 -9.89 -0.05 20.43
CA PHE A 145 -11.14 -0.72 20.72
C PHE A 145 -11.02 -2.25 20.75
N GLN A 146 -10.10 -2.83 19.97
CA GLN A 146 -9.86 -4.27 19.98
C GLN A 146 -8.94 -4.70 21.13
N SER A 147 -8.07 -3.80 21.62
CA SER A 147 -7.17 -4.09 22.75
C SER A 147 -6.96 -2.90 23.70
N PRO A 148 -8.02 -2.36 24.33
CA PRO A 148 -7.97 -1.11 25.09
C PRO A 148 -6.91 -1.14 26.20
N PHE A 149 -6.72 -2.29 26.85
CA PHE A 149 -5.72 -2.47 27.89
C PHE A 149 -4.27 -2.48 27.36
N ARG A 150 -4.00 -3.00 26.15
CA ARG A 150 -2.64 -3.02 25.56
C ARG A 150 -2.25 -1.62 25.10
N THR A 151 -3.18 -0.91 24.45
CA THR A 151 -2.99 0.48 24.02
C THR A 151 -2.83 1.42 25.21
N PHE A 152 -3.69 1.29 26.24
CA PHE A 152 -3.58 2.07 27.48
C PHE A 152 -2.24 1.83 28.18
N LYS A 153 -1.82 0.56 28.33
CA LYS A 153 -0.51 0.23 28.92
C LYS A 153 0.63 0.86 28.12
N ASN A 154 0.68 0.73 26.80
CA ASN A 154 1.83 1.27 26.04
C ASN A 154 1.86 2.80 25.94
N ILE A 155 0.71 3.46 25.81
CA ILE A 155 0.64 4.92 25.63
C ILE A 155 0.75 5.64 26.97
N ILE A 156 -0.07 5.25 27.96
CA ILE A 156 -0.14 5.95 29.24
C ILE A 156 1.03 5.58 30.13
N TRP A 157 1.55 4.34 30.09
CA TRP A 157 2.75 4.00 30.86
C TRP A 157 4.02 4.64 30.28
N ARG A 158 4.12 4.86 28.96
CA ARG A 158 5.28 5.58 28.40
C ARG A 158 5.28 7.07 28.75
N LYS A 159 4.13 7.74 28.61
CA LYS A 159 4.04 9.19 28.83
C LYS A 159 3.80 9.58 30.30
N SER A 160 3.03 8.78 31.03
CA SER A 160 2.46 9.16 32.33
C SER A 160 3.00 8.38 33.53
N LYS A 161 3.97 7.47 33.34
CA LYS A 161 4.56 6.70 34.47
C LYS A 161 5.06 7.59 35.62
N TRP A 162 5.68 8.72 35.29
CA TRP A 162 6.22 9.64 36.30
C TRP A 162 5.13 10.43 37.02
N TYR A 163 4.06 10.81 36.33
CA TYR A 163 2.90 11.45 36.96
C TYR A 163 2.15 10.49 37.88
N ILE A 164 1.99 9.22 37.48
CA ILE A 164 1.36 8.18 38.30
C ILE A 164 2.20 7.89 39.55
N ILE A 165 3.53 7.73 39.41
CA ILE A 165 4.44 7.53 40.53
C ILE A 165 4.43 8.75 41.46
N GLY A 166 4.50 9.97 40.90
CA GLY A 166 4.44 11.22 41.67
C GLY A 166 3.13 11.37 42.45
N GLY A 167 1.98 11.07 41.82
CA GLY A 167 0.67 11.08 42.48
C GLY A 167 0.57 10.08 43.63
N LEU A 168 1.09 8.86 43.47
CA LEU A 168 1.11 7.84 44.52
C LEU A 168 2.00 8.26 45.71
N LEU A 169 3.15 8.87 45.45
CA LEU A 169 4.02 9.39 46.51
C LEU A 169 3.36 10.54 47.28
N LEU A 170 2.73 11.48 46.57
CA LEU A 170 1.97 12.57 47.19
C LEU A 170 0.82 12.04 48.04
N ALA A 171 0.05 11.08 47.52
CA ALA A 171 -1.04 10.45 48.26
C ALA A 171 -0.54 9.73 49.53
N ALA A 172 0.61 9.05 49.46
CA ALA A 172 1.22 8.40 50.63
C ALA A 172 1.69 9.41 51.69
N ILE A 173 2.25 10.55 51.27
CA ILE A 173 2.65 11.65 52.17
C ILE A 173 1.41 12.26 52.83
N TRP A 174 0.36 12.54 52.05
CA TRP A 174 -0.91 13.05 52.55
C TRP A 174 -1.58 12.11 53.55
N ALA A 175 -1.59 10.81 53.25
CA ALA A 175 -2.12 9.78 54.13
C ALA A 175 -1.33 9.66 55.45
N ARG A 176 -0.01 9.89 55.44
CA ARG A 176 0.78 9.97 56.68
C ARG A 176 0.48 11.22 57.50
N LEU A 177 0.31 12.37 56.85
CA LEU A 177 -0.05 13.63 57.52
C LEU A 177 -1.41 13.56 58.20
N LEU A 178 -2.41 12.93 57.57
CA LEU A 178 -3.73 12.68 58.16
C LEU A 178 -3.71 11.66 59.30
N ARG A 179 -2.64 10.88 59.44
CA ARG A 179 -2.48 9.86 60.48
C ARG A 179 -1.65 10.34 61.67
N VAL A 180 -1.23 11.61 61.69
CA VAL A 180 -0.61 12.22 62.88
C VAL A 180 -1.72 12.40 63.91
N PRO A 181 -1.73 11.64 65.02
CA PRO A 181 -2.72 11.81 66.06
C PRO A 181 -2.51 13.19 66.71
N GLY A 182 -3.60 13.95 66.86
CA GLY A 182 -3.64 15.09 67.77
C GLY A 182 -3.53 14.65 69.22
#